data_AF-A0A8B5X6A8-F1
#
_entry.id   AF-A0A8B5X6A8-F1
#
_cell.length_a   1.000
_cell.length_b   1.000
_cell.length_c   1.000
_cell.angle_alpha   90.00
_cell.angle_beta   90.00
_cell.angle_gamma   90.00
#
_symmetry.space_group_name_H-M   'P 1'
#
loop_
_entity.id
_entity.type
_entity.pdbx_description
1 polymer ?
#
loop_
_entity_poly.entity_id
_entity_poly.type
_entity_poly.pdbx_seq_one_letter_code
_entity_poly.pdbx_strand_id
1 'polypeptide(L)'
;MTHEEIRLRIQALVDNELPSEDIPAVLEQIENSYEFRQEYKELLVLKKRLSGEPIPEPPDAWFDRMTRSVARKTGSFVARIVFLGSYVLLIAYAIVSLLRDSATPGLVRLAVAGIVVGIIALFVVALSDRMKESKHDKYKGVIR
;
A
#
# COMPACT_ATOMS: atom_id res chain seq x y z
N MET A 1 36.46 19.82 -1.07
CA MET A 1 35.21 19.46 -0.39
C MET A 1 35.03 20.46 0.74
N THR A 2 33.80 20.89 0.97
CA THR A 2 33.47 21.68 2.16
C THR A 2 33.54 20.80 3.41
N HIS A 3 33.69 21.40 4.59
CA HIS A 3 33.74 20.67 5.87
C HIS A 3 32.50 19.80 6.08
N GLU A 4 31.34 20.34 5.73
CA GLU A 4 30.04 19.69 5.83
C GLU A 4 29.90 18.50 4.88
N GLU A 5 30.39 18.60 3.65
CA GLU A 5 30.42 17.49 2.69
C GLU A 5 31.23 16.29 3.21
N ILE A 6 32.36 16.55 3.86
CA ILE A 6 33.21 15.48 4.41
C ILE A 6 32.48 14.77 5.56
N ARG A 7 31.80 15.51 6.45
CA ARG A 7 30.99 14.92 7.52
C ARG A 7 29.90 13.99 6.99
N LEU A 8 29.15 14.45 5.99
CA LEU A 8 28.11 13.63 5.35
C LEU A 8 28.70 12.35 4.73
N ARG A 9 29.86 12.45 4.10
CA ARG A 9 30.56 11.28 3.54
C ARG A 9 31.10 10.33 4.60
N ILE A 10 31.55 10.83 5.75
CA ILE A 10 31.93 10.00 6.91
C ILE A 10 30.71 9.24 7.45
N GLN A 11 29.55 9.90 7.56
CA GLN A 11 28.30 9.24 7.96
C GLN A 11 27.92 8.13 6.97
N ALA A 12 27.91 8.43 5.67
CA ALA A 12 27.63 7.43 4.63
C ALA A 12 28.63 6.26 4.67
N LEU A 13 29.90 6.51 4.97
CA LEU A 13 30.90 5.46 5.16
C LEU A 13 30.55 4.55 6.34
N VAL A 14 30.14 5.13 7.48
CA VAL A 14 29.73 4.36 8.66
C VAL A 14 28.50 3.50 8.37
N ASP A 15 27.55 3.99 7.57
CA ASP A 15 26.33 3.27 7.21
C ASP A 15 26.49 2.28 6.04
N ASN A 16 27.69 2.18 5.45
CA ASN A 16 27.99 1.42 4.22
C ASN A 16 27.23 1.91 2.98
N GLU A 17 26.89 3.20 2.93
CA GLU A 17 26.18 3.84 1.81
C GLU A 17 27.12 4.63 0.89
N LEU A 18 28.41 4.73 1.23
CA LEU A 18 29.40 5.44 0.41
C LEU A 18 29.81 4.61 -0.83
N PRO A 19 29.81 5.18 -2.05
CA PRO A 19 30.30 4.51 -3.26
C PRO A 19 31.77 4.06 -3.14
N SER A 20 32.12 2.91 -3.72
CA SER A 20 33.47 2.34 -3.59
C SER A 20 34.59 3.23 -4.12
N GLU A 21 34.29 4.07 -5.11
CA GLU A 21 35.20 5.05 -5.70
C GLU A 21 35.53 6.24 -4.79
N ASP A 22 34.63 6.59 -3.87
CA ASP A 22 34.79 7.71 -2.95
C ASP A 22 35.49 7.32 -1.63
N ILE A 23 35.55 6.02 -1.31
CA ILE A 23 36.12 5.52 -0.04
C ILE A 23 37.57 5.99 0.18
N PRO A 24 38.51 5.85 -0.78
CA PRO A 24 39.90 6.23 -0.55
C PRO A 24 40.06 7.71 -0.21
N ALA A 25 39.31 8.58 -0.90
CA ALA A 25 39.36 10.02 -0.68
C ALA A 25 38.85 10.42 0.71
N VAL A 26 37.79 9.76 1.19
CA VAL A 26 37.24 10.03 2.53
C VAL A 26 38.17 9.50 3.62
N LEU A 27 38.78 8.33 3.42
CA LEU A 27 39.77 7.76 4.35
C LEU A 27 41.00 8.68 4.49
N GLU A 28 41.50 9.22 3.39
CA GLU A 28 42.61 10.18 3.41
C GLU A 28 42.27 11.42 4.25
N GLN A 29 41.04 11.93 4.18
CA GLN A 29 40.61 13.07 5.02
C GLN A 29 40.51 12.70 6.51
N ILE A 30 40.01 11.50 6.83
CA ILE A 30 39.95 10.98 8.21
C ILE A 30 41.38 10.79 8.77
N GLU A 31 42.32 10.34 7.95
CA GLU A 31 43.72 10.15 8.35
C GLU A 31 44.43 11.48 8.59
N ASN A 32 44.19 12.49 7.74
CA ASN A 32 44.88 13.77 7.81
C ASN A 32 44.30 14.77 8.83
N SER A 33 43.06 14.58 9.29
CA SER A 33 42.41 15.49 10.25
C SER A 33 42.06 14.79 11.56
N TYR A 34 42.49 15.38 12.68
CA TYR A 34 42.11 14.88 14.02
C TYR A 34 40.59 15.00 14.28
N GLU A 35 39.96 16.05 13.77
CA GLU A 35 38.52 16.29 13.96
C GLU A 35 37.69 15.19 13.31
N PHE A 36 37.93 14.90 12.02
CA PHE A 36 37.21 13.86 11.28
C PHE A 36 37.46 12.46 11.83
N ARG A 37 38.64 12.22 12.39
CA ARG A 37 38.94 10.96 13.09
C ARG A 37 38.12 10.77 14.35
N GLN A 38 37.90 11.83 15.12
CA GLN A 38 37.03 11.76 16.31
C GLN A 38 35.58 11.54 15.90
N GLU A 39 35.10 12.28 14.90
CA GLU A 39 33.73 12.16 14.40
C GLU A 39 33.43 10.73 13.89
N TYR A 40 34.33 10.17 13.08
CA TYR A 40 34.22 8.79 12.61
C TYR A 40 34.17 7.79 13.78
N LYS A 41 35.03 7.97 14.79
CA LYS A 41 35.07 7.11 15.98
C LYS A 41 33.76 7.19 16.79
N GLU A 42 33.22 8.39 16.98
CA GLU A 42 31.97 8.62 17.69
C GLU A 42 30.79 7.95 16.97
N LEU A 43 30.71 8.08 15.64
CA LEU A 43 29.69 7.43 14.82
C LEU A 43 29.78 5.90 14.89
N LEU A 44 30.99 5.32 14.86
CA LEU A 44 31.16 3.87 15.05
C LEU A 44 30.66 3.39 16.42
N VAL A 45 30.94 4.16 17.49
CA VAL A 45 30.44 3.86 18.84
C VAL A 45 28.92 3.94 18.89
N LEU A 46 28.32 4.96 18.27
CA LEU A 46 26.87 5.13 18.18
C LEU A 46 26.22 3.97 17.41
N LYS A 47 26.74 3.64 16.22
CA LYS A 47 26.26 2.51 15.41
C LYS A 47 26.28 1.21 16.20
N LYS A 48 27.37 0.96 16.94
CA LYS A 48 27.48 -0.23 17.80
C LYS A 48 26.40 -0.26 18.89
N ARG A 49 26.14 0.88 19.55
CA ARG A 49 25.07 0.99 20.57
C ARG A 49 23.69 0.73 19.97
N LEU A 50 23.39 1.31 18.81
CA LEU A 50 22.11 1.14 18.13
C LEU A 50 21.91 -0.28 17.57
N SER A 51 22.98 -0.91 17.08
CA SER A 51 22.92 -2.30 16.55
C SER A 51 22.72 -3.37 17.63
N GLY A 52 22.92 -3.02 18.91
CA GLY A 52 22.87 -3.96 20.02
C GLY A 52 21.48 -4.17 20.61
N GLU A 53 20.50 -3.32 20.27
CA GLU A 53 19.14 -3.44 20.77
C GLU A 53 18.27 -4.16 19.72
N PRO A 54 17.97 -5.46 19.89
CA PRO A 54 16.95 -6.09 19.09
C PRO A 54 15.63 -5.38 19.41
N ILE A 55 15.08 -4.66 18.43
CA ILE A 55 13.71 -4.16 18.52
C ILE A 55 12.83 -5.40 18.67
N PRO A 56 12.15 -5.59 19.81
CA PRO A 56 11.31 -6.76 19.99
C PRO A 56 10.21 -6.72 18.94
N GLU A 57 10.07 -7.80 18.17
CA GLU A 57 8.96 -7.92 17.25
C GLU A 57 7.66 -7.79 18.06
N PRO A 58 6.74 -6.90 17.62
CA PRO A 58 5.47 -6.76 18.32
C PRO A 58 4.72 -8.10 18.25
N PRO A 59 4.13 -8.56 19.36
CA PRO A 59 3.43 -9.85 19.38
C PRO A 59 2.25 -9.81 18.41
N ASP A 60 1.95 -10.94 17.73
CA ASP A 60 0.86 -11.07 16.75
C ASP A 60 -0.49 -10.49 17.24
N ALA A 61 -0.76 -10.63 18.54
CA ALA A 61 -1.94 -10.09 19.20
C ALA A 61 -2.07 -8.55 19.07
N TRP A 62 -0.98 -7.83 18.87
CA TRP A 62 -0.96 -6.38 18.63
C TRP A 62 -1.57 -6.03 17.26
N PHE A 63 -1.19 -6.75 16.20
CA PHE A 63 -1.77 -6.58 14.86
C PHE A 63 -3.25 -6.97 14.82
N ASP A 64 -3.60 -8.03 15.52
CA ASP A 64 -4.98 -8.50 15.66
C ASP A 64 -5.88 -7.47 16.35
N ARG A 65 -5.37 -6.75 17.35
CA ARG A 65 -6.12 -5.68 18.01
C ARG A 65 -6.34 -4.46 17.11
N MET A 66 -5.36 -4.11 16.27
CA MET A 66 -5.47 -2.98 15.35
C MET A 66 -6.49 -3.24 14.22
N THR A 67 -6.57 -4.49 13.73
CA THR A 67 -7.52 -4.89 12.68
C THR A 67 -8.94 -5.16 13.20
N ARG A 68 -9.10 -5.39 14.51
CA ARG A 68 -10.38 -5.65 15.18
C ARG A 68 -11.10 -4.40 15.70
N SER A 69 -10.81 -3.19 15.19
CA SER A 69 -11.67 -2.06 15.54
C SER A 69 -13.09 -2.35 15.02
N VAL A 70 -14.03 -2.55 15.94
CA VAL A 70 -15.41 -2.95 15.66
C VAL A 70 -16.06 -1.95 14.69
N ALA A 71 -15.69 -0.67 14.83
CA ALA A 71 -16.09 0.42 13.93
C ALA A 71 -15.68 0.20 12.45
N ARG A 72 -14.52 -0.40 12.18
CA ARG A 72 -14.05 -0.66 10.81
C ARG A 72 -14.80 -1.84 10.18
N LYS A 73 -15.16 -2.87 10.96
CA LYS A 73 -15.96 -4.01 10.46
C LYS A 73 -17.41 -3.62 10.20
N THR A 74 -18.06 -2.92 11.13
CA THR A 74 -19.46 -2.49 10.96
C THR A 74 -19.59 -1.38 9.92
N GLY A 75 -18.70 -0.38 9.96
CA GLY A 75 -18.66 0.70 8.97
C GLY A 75 -18.42 0.18 7.55
N SER A 76 -17.52 -0.79 7.36
CA SER A 76 -17.26 -1.36 6.03
C SER A 76 -18.47 -2.11 5.48
N PHE A 77 -19.22 -2.83 6.31
CA PHE A 77 -20.42 -3.54 5.86
C PHE A 77 -21.53 -2.57 5.43
N VAL A 78 -21.82 -1.55 6.26
CA VAL A 78 -22.83 -0.53 5.93
C VAL A 78 -22.43 0.24 4.66
N ALA A 79 -21.17 0.66 4.55
CA ALA A 79 -20.67 1.36 3.36
C ALA A 79 -20.84 0.52 2.09
N ARG A 80 -20.54 -0.79 2.16
CA ARG A 80 -20.74 -1.71 1.04
C ARG A 80 -22.21 -1.85 0.65
N ILE A 81 -23.12 -1.97 1.61
CA ILE A 81 -24.56 -2.05 1.34
C ILE A 81 -25.06 -0.78 0.69
N VAL A 82 -24.71 0.39 1.26
CA VAL A 82 -25.14 1.69 0.73
C VAL A 82 -24.59 1.89 -0.70
N PHE A 83 -23.32 1.54 -0.92
CA PHE A 83 -22.69 1.64 -2.24
C PHE A 83 -23.34 0.69 -3.25
N LEU A 84 -23.46 -0.61 -2.96
CA LEU A 84 -24.11 -1.55 -3.90
C LEU A 84 -25.58 -1.19 -4.13
N GLY A 85 -26.28 -0.83 -3.05
CA GLY A 85 -27.70 -0.47 -3.09
C GLY A 85 -27.95 0.75 -3.98
N SER A 86 -27.11 1.78 -3.90
CA SER A 86 -27.27 2.97 -4.74
C SER A 86 -27.09 2.66 -6.23
N TYR A 87 -26.11 1.83 -6.60
CA TYR A 87 -25.92 1.39 -7.98
C TYR A 87 -27.10 0.57 -8.50
N VAL A 88 -27.60 -0.39 -7.71
CA VAL A 88 -28.78 -1.19 -8.07
C VAL A 88 -30.00 -0.28 -8.30
N LEU A 89 -30.20 0.70 -7.42
CA LEU A 89 -31.33 1.62 -7.51
C LEU A 89 -31.21 2.56 -8.73
N LEU A 90 -30.01 3.03 -9.05
CA LEU A 90 -29.74 3.80 -10.27
C LEU A 90 -29.99 2.99 -11.55
N ILE A 91 -29.53 1.75 -11.61
CA ILE A 91 -29.78 0.86 -12.74
C ILE A 91 -31.28 0.60 -12.90
N ALA A 92 -31.98 0.30 -11.81
CA ALA A 92 -33.42 0.10 -11.83
C ALA A 92 -34.17 1.36 -12.31
N TYR A 93 -33.80 2.53 -11.81
CA TYR A 93 -34.37 3.81 -12.24
C TYR A 93 -34.13 4.06 -13.73
N ALA A 94 -32.91 3.85 -14.23
CA ALA A 94 -32.56 4.02 -15.63
C ALA A 94 -33.37 3.08 -16.54
N ILE A 95 -33.52 1.81 -16.16
CA ILE A 95 -34.35 0.84 -16.88
C ILE A 95 -35.81 1.30 -16.91
N VAL A 96 -36.39 1.65 -15.76
CA VAL A 96 -37.80 2.10 -15.69
C VAL A 96 -38.02 3.37 -16.50
N SER A 97 -37.09 4.33 -16.42
CA SER A 97 -37.16 5.58 -17.19
C SER A 97 -37.11 5.30 -18.70
N LEU A 98 -36.20 4.44 -19.14
CA LEU A 98 -36.07 4.05 -20.55
C LEU A 98 -37.32 3.30 -21.07
N LEU A 99 -37.95 2.48 -20.23
CA LEU A 99 -39.16 1.75 -20.60
C LEU A 99 -40.40 2.67 -20.67
N ARG A 100 -40.43 3.73 -19.86
CA ARG A 100 -41.54 4.71 -19.82
C ARG A 100 -41.43 5.81 -20.86
N ASP A 101 -40.22 6.15 -21.30
CA ASP A 101 -40.02 7.13 -22.36
C ASP A 101 -40.63 6.60 -23.66
N SER A 102 -41.60 7.31 -24.23
CA SER A 102 -42.23 6.96 -25.51
C SER A 102 -41.48 7.55 -26.72
N ALA A 103 -40.59 8.53 -26.49
CA ALA A 103 -39.88 9.24 -27.56
C ALA A 103 -38.70 8.45 -28.14
N THR A 104 -38.15 7.48 -27.40
CA THR A 104 -37.01 6.69 -27.86
C THR A 104 -37.42 5.61 -28.87
N PRO A 105 -36.71 5.43 -30.00
CA PRO A 105 -36.96 4.32 -30.92
C PRO A 105 -36.78 2.95 -30.24
N GLY A 106 -37.64 1.98 -30.56
CA GLY A 106 -37.63 0.65 -29.92
C GLY A 106 -36.30 -0.12 -30.08
N LEU A 107 -35.62 0.05 -31.22
CA LEU A 107 -34.30 -0.54 -31.47
C LEU A 107 -33.24 -0.05 -30.45
N VAL A 108 -33.25 1.25 -30.15
CA VAL A 108 -32.31 1.86 -29.19
C VAL A 108 -32.57 1.31 -27.78
N ARG A 109 -33.84 1.16 -27.40
CA ARG A 109 -34.20 0.56 -26.10
C ARG A 109 -33.70 -0.87 -25.98
N LEU A 110 -33.84 -1.67 -27.03
CA LEU A 110 -33.41 -3.07 -27.04
C LEU A 110 -31.88 -3.18 -26.98
N ALA A 111 -31.16 -2.32 -27.72
CA ALA A 111 -29.70 -2.25 -27.65
C ALA A 111 -29.20 -1.86 -26.24
N VAL A 112 -29.75 -0.80 -25.64
CA VAL A 112 -29.37 -0.35 -24.29
C VAL A 112 -29.71 -1.42 -23.25
N ALA A 113 -30.89 -2.03 -23.31
CA ALA A 113 -31.27 -3.12 -22.42
C ALA A 113 -30.31 -4.32 -22.55
N GLY A 114 -29.92 -4.69 -23.78
CA GLY A 114 -28.94 -5.75 -24.03
C GLY A 114 -27.58 -5.47 -23.38
N ILE A 115 -27.09 -4.23 -23.49
CA ILE A 115 -25.82 -3.81 -22.84
C ILE A 115 -25.92 -3.93 -21.32
N VAL A 116 -27.00 -3.42 -20.72
CA VAL A 116 -27.20 -3.47 -19.27
C VAL A 116 -27.28 -4.91 -18.76
N VAL A 117 -28.05 -5.76 -19.44
CA VAL A 117 -28.13 -7.20 -19.10
C VAL A 117 -26.77 -7.88 -19.26
N GLY A 118 -26.02 -7.57 -20.31
CA GLY A 118 -24.67 -8.08 -20.53
C GLY A 118 -23.70 -7.71 -19.40
N ILE A 119 -23.70 -6.45 -18.96
CA ILE A 119 -22.90 -5.98 -17.83
C ILE A 119 -23.28 -6.71 -16.54
N ILE A 120 -24.58 -6.86 -16.26
CA ILE A 120 -25.07 -7.58 -15.07
C ILE A 120 -24.62 -9.05 -15.12
N ALA A 121 -24.75 -9.72 -16.27
CA ALA A 121 -24.33 -11.11 -16.43
C ALA A 121 -22.80 -11.27 -16.20
N LEU A 122 -21.98 -10.41 -16.82
CA LEU A 122 -20.53 -10.40 -16.61
C LEU A 122 -20.17 -10.14 -15.14
N PHE A 123 -20.87 -9.22 -14.49
CA PHE A 123 -20.66 -8.93 -13.07
C PHE A 123 -20.98 -10.13 -12.18
N VAL A 124 -22.09 -10.85 -12.44
CA VAL A 124 -22.46 -12.05 -11.69
C VAL A 124 -21.42 -13.17 -11.88
N VAL A 125 -20.90 -13.35 -13.10
CA VAL A 125 -19.83 -14.33 -13.37
C VAL A 125 -18.57 -13.96 -12.60
N ALA A 126 -18.10 -12.71 -12.74
CA ALA A 126 -16.91 -12.23 -12.04
C ALA A 126 -17.04 -12.35 -10.51
N LEU A 127 -18.22 -12.02 -9.96
CA LEU A 127 -18.48 -12.15 -8.53
C LEU A 127 -18.47 -13.62 -8.09
N SER A 128 -19.06 -14.51 -8.88
CA SER A 128 -19.09 -15.96 -8.61
C SER A 128 -17.68 -16.54 -8.62
N ASP A 129 -16.85 -16.17 -9.58
CA ASP A 129 -15.47 -16.61 -9.67
C ASP A 129 -14.64 -16.07 -8.52
N ARG A 130 -14.82 -14.78 -8.18
CA ARG A 130 -14.15 -14.17 -7.02
C ARG A 130 -14.54 -14.86 -5.71
N MET A 131 -15.81 -15.22 -5.53
CA MET A 131 -16.27 -15.95 -4.36
C MET A 131 -15.64 -17.33 -4.27
N LYS A 132 -15.52 -18.07 -5.38
CA LYS A 132 -14.86 -19.39 -5.43
C LYS A 132 -13.36 -19.29 -5.12
N GLU A 133 -12.69 -18.29 -5.68
CA GLU A 133 -11.26 -18.02 -5.47
C GLU A 133 -10.99 -17.66 -4.00
N SER A 134 -11.84 -16.82 -3.39
CA SER A 134 -11.69 -16.39 -1.99
C SER A 134 -11.73 -17.53 -0.95
N LYS A 135 -12.27 -18.70 -1.33
CA LYS A 135 -12.34 -19.91 -0.50
C LYS A 135 -11.06 -20.73 -0.53
N HIS A 136 -10.27 -20.63 -1.61
CA HIS A 136 -9.07 -21.44 -1.84
C HIS A 136 -7.78 -20.60 -1.87
N ASP A 137 -7.86 -19.33 -1.48
CA ASP A 137 -6.71 -18.44 -1.45
C ASP A 137 -5.68 -18.85 -0.39
N LYS A 138 -4.58 -19.44 -0.86
CA LYS A 138 -3.47 -19.95 -0.05
C LYS A 138 -2.72 -18.85 0.70
N TYR A 139 -2.86 -17.59 0.29
CA TYR A 139 -2.15 -16.45 0.87
C TYR A 139 -3.00 -15.65 1.87
N LYS A 140 -4.21 -16.13 2.17
CA LYS A 140 -5.12 -15.47 3.11
C LYS A 140 -4.55 -15.54 4.54
N GLY A 141 -3.91 -14.45 4.97
CA GLY A 141 -3.33 -14.31 6.31
C GLY A 141 -1.81 -14.30 6.38
N VAL A 142 -1.10 -14.31 5.24
CA VAL A 142 0.35 -14.11 5.25
C VAL A 142 0.63 -12.61 5.37
N ILE A 143 0.98 -12.18 6.58
CA ILE A 143 1.56 -10.86 6.87
C ILE A 143 3.07 -11.02 6.66
N ARG A 144 3.66 -10.20 5.79
CA ARG A 144 5.12 -10.10 5.62
C ARG A 144 5.72 -9.21 6.68
#